data_AF-A0A2V3JN24-F1
#
_entry.id   AF-A0A2V3JN24-F1
#
_cell.length_a   1.000
_cell.length_b   1.000
_cell.length_c   1.000
_cell.angle_alpha   90.00
_cell.angle_beta   90.00
_cell.angle_gamma   90.00
#
_symmetry.space_group_name_H-M   'P 1'
#
loop_
_entity.id
_entity.type
_entity.pdbx_description
1 polymer ?
#
loop_
_entity_poly.entity_id
_entity_poly.type
_entity_poly.pdbx_seq_one_letter_code
_entity_poly.pdbx_strand_id
1 'polypeptide(L)'
;MIGDNVDTAFFHSWFRNYVKGFYSEDPGIQENIRLKEEHTLRVCKEIIQLCRSLDLNENALRLADTIALFHDIGRFEQFRTYNTFNDKVSENHATLGLKVLEETDVLSRLTETQHSIAYKAIGYHNVRKLPDPDSETPDCLLYSKLLRDADKLDIWLVVTTYYGKRHNHRNPALELELPDTPEYSLCFVEDILNNQVSNSHELKTFNDMKLLQLGWLFDINFTQTFIRIQQRRIIEKIIADLPDTEDMRKIQNHLKEYLNERISER
;
A
#
# COMPACT_ATOMS: atom_id res chain seq x y z
N MET A 1 -8.43 13.46 -22.55
CA MET A 1 -7.27 14.31 -22.24
C MET A 1 -7.39 14.77 -20.80
N ILE A 2 -6.41 14.46 -19.96
CA ILE A 2 -6.35 14.87 -18.54
C ILE A 2 -6.02 16.38 -18.53
N GLY A 3 -6.90 17.21 -17.95
CA GLY A 3 -6.76 18.67 -17.98
C GLY A 3 -5.48 19.18 -17.27
N ASP A 4 -5.04 20.39 -17.64
CA ASP A 4 -3.72 20.96 -17.30
C ASP A 4 -3.57 21.53 -15.87
N ASN A 5 -4.52 21.28 -14.96
CA ASN A 5 -4.74 22.16 -13.79
C ASN A 5 -4.54 21.52 -12.40
N VAL A 6 -3.86 20.38 -12.28
CA VAL A 6 -3.67 19.74 -10.95
C VAL A 6 -2.65 20.54 -10.12
N ASP A 7 -3.13 21.23 -9.09
CA ASP A 7 -2.34 22.08 -8.18
C ASP A 7 -1.74 21.26 -7.03
N THR A 8 -0.66 20.52 -7.31
CA THR A 8 -0.01 19.66 -6.32
C THR A 8 0.50 20.43 -5.10
N ALA A 9 0.93 21.68 -5.28
CA ALA A 9 1.37 22.52 -4.17
C ALA A 9 0.23 22.83 -3.19
N PHE A 10 -0.96 23.15 -3.70
CA PHE A 10 -2.18 23.29 -2.89
C PHE A 10 -2.49 21.99 -2.14
N PHE A 11 -2.53 20.84 -2.83
CA PHE A 11 -2.90 19.56 -2.21
C PHE A 11 -1.91 19.15 -1.11
N HIS A 12 -0.60 19.26 -1.35
CA HIS A 12 0.42 18.99 -0.33
C HIS A 12 0.35 19.96 0.85
N SER A 13 -0.01 21.22 0.62
CA SER A 13 -0.24 22.17 1.71
C SER A 13 -1.47 21.80 2.53
N TRP A 14 -2.56 21.43 1.86
CA TRP A 14 -3.79 21.00 2.51
C TRP A 14 -3.57 19.73 3.34
N PHE A 15 -2.94 18.71 2.76
CA PHE A 15 -2.66 17.44 3.43
C PHE A 15 -1.84 17.64 4.71
N ARG A 16 -0.76 18.44 4.65
CA ARG A 16 0.05 18.76 5.84
C ARG A 16 -0.76 19.45 6.93
N ASN A 17 -1.69 20.33 6.58
CA ASN A 17 -2.54 21.01 7.55
C ASN A 17 -3.58 20.05 8.16
N TYR A 18 -4.16 19.16 7.35
CA TYR A 18 -5.07 18.12 7.81
C TYR A 18 -4.37 17.18 8.81
N VAL A 19 -3.21 16.62 8.45
CA VAL A 19 -2.45 15.68 9.29
C VAL A 19 -2.00 16.30 10.62
N LYS A 20 -1.63 17.58 10.63
CA LYS A 20 -1.28 18.30 11.87
C LYS A 20 -2.42 18.30 12.90
N GLY A 21 -3.68 18.23 12.46
CA GLY A 21 -4.84 18.13 13.34
C GLY A 21 -4.90 16.81 14.13
N PHE A 22 -4.10 15.82 13.74
CA PHE A 22 -4.03 14.51 14.41
C PHE A 22 -2.76 14.35 15.26
N TYR A 23 -1.87 15.35 15.30
CA TYR A 23 -0.70 15.27 16.17
C TYR A 23 -1.11 15.21 17.64
N SER A 24 -0.36 14.43 18.39
CA SER A 24 -0.61 14.16 19.80
C SER A 24 0.65 14.37 20.61
N GLU A 25 0.47 14.77 21.88
CA GLU A 25 1.53 14.76 22.88
C GLU A 25 1.80 13.34 23.42
N ASP A 26 0.86 12.40 23.20
CA ASP A 26 1.08 10.99 23.48
C ASP A 26 2.09 10.42 22.46
N PRO A 27 3.26 9.93 22.90
CA PRO A 27 4.29 9.47 21.98
C PRO A 27 3.88 8.27 21.12
N GLY A 28 3.04 7.37 21.63
CA GLY A 28 2.59 6.18 20.90
C GLY A 28 1.57 6.53 19.82
N ILE A 29 0.66 7.46 20.10
CA ILE A 29 -0.22 8.02 19.07
C ILE A 29 0.60 8.78 18.03
N GLN A 30 1.49 9.66 18.49
CA GLN A 30 2.30 10.50 17.61
C GLN A 30 3.19 9.68 16.68
N GLU A 31 3.79 8.59 17.17
CA GLU A 31 4.58 7.66 16.35
C GLU A 31 3.74 7.11 15.18
N ASN A 32 2.51 6.69 15.42
CA ASN A 32 1.65 6.09 14.41
C ASN A 32 1.10 7.11 13.40
N ILE A 33 0.79 8.33 13.87
CA ILE A 33 0.42 9.44 12.97
C ILE A 33 1.59 9.82 12.05
N ARG A 34 2.81 9.90 12.60
CA ARG A 34 4.02 10.16 11.80
C ARG A 34 4.33 9.03 10.84
N LEU A 35 4.16 7.79 11.28
CA LEU A 35 4.35 6.62 10.43
C LEU A 35 3.49 6.71 9.17
N LYS A 36 2.21 7.07 9.32
CA LYS A 36 1.29 7.23 8.18
C LYS A 36 1.57 8.48 7.35
N GLU A 37 1.90 9.61 7.97
CA GLU A 37 2.32 10.82 7.25
C GLU A 37 3.53 10.54 6.35
N GLU A 38 4.59 9.93 6.91
CA GLU A 38 5.80 9.65 6.15
C GLU A 38 5.58 8.57 5.08
N HIS A 39 4.76 7.56 5.38
CA HIS A 39 4.35 6.55 4.43
C HIS A 39 3.70 7.20 3.19
N THR A 40 2.67 8.03 3.40
CA THR A 40 2.02 8.77 2.30
C THR A 40 3.02 9.55 1.46
N LEU A 41 3.94 10.29 2.09
CA LEU A 41 4.94 11.09 1.36
C LEU A 41 5.96 10.23 0.60
N ARG A 42 6.26 9.01 1.05
CA ARG A 42 7.08 8.06 0.31
C ARG A 42 6.31 7.42 -0.84
N VAL A 43 5.03 7.10 -0.67
CA VAL A 43 4.16 6.62 -1.76
C VAL A 43 4.05 7.65 -2.88
N CYS A 44 3.92 8.95 -2.56
CA CYS A 44 4.01 10.04 -3.55
C CYS A 44 5.32 9.99 -4.35
N LYS A 45 6.46 9.70 -3.72
CA LYS A 45 7.75 9.56 -4.42
C LYS A 45 7.79 8.30 -5.29
N GLU A 46 7.32 7.17 -4.78
CA GLU A 46 7.32 5.89 -5.50
C GLU A 46 6.46 5.98 -6.76
N ILE A 47 5.24 6.53 -6.65
CA ILE A 47 4.30 6.61 -7.78
C ILE A 47 4.84 7.53 -8.87
N ILE A 48 5.45 8.68 -8.51
CA ILE A 48 6.08 9.58 -9.48
C ILE A 48 7.22 8.89 -10.23
N GLN A 49 8.06 8.12 -9.53
CA GLN A 49 9.13 7.37 -10.18
C GLN A 49 8.58 6.27 -11.09
N LEU A 50 7.48 5.61 -10.73
CA LEU A 50 6.81 4.62 -11.60
C LEU A 50 6.24 5.31 -12.85
N CYS A 51 5.51 6.40 -12.70
CA CYS A 51 4.97 7.17 -13.83
C CYS A 51 6.08 7.60 -14.81
N ARG A 52 7.22 8.07 -14.30
CA ARG A 52 8.38 8.44 -15.14
C ARG A 52 8.97 7.25 -15.89
N SER A 53 8.99 6.08 -15.27
CA SER A 53 9.50 4.88 -15.92
C SER A 53 8.58 4.32 -17.02
N LEU A 54 7.34 4.80 -17.06
CA LEU A 54 6.35 4.50 -18.09
C LEU A 54 6.18 5.65 -19.09
N ASP A 55 7.08 6.64 -19.07
CA ASP A 55 7.07 7.82 -19.93
C ASP A 55 5.73 8.60 -19.89
N LEU A 56 5.04 8.58 -18.73
CA LEU A 56 3.81 9.35 -18.56
C LEU A 56 4.10 10.85 -18.53
N ASN A 57 3.17 11.64 -19.07
CA ASN A 57 3.32 13.10 -19.14
C ASN A 57 3.13 13.78 -17.77
N GLU A 58 3.53 15.06 -17.69
CA GLU A 58 3.48 15.85 -16.46
C GLU A 58 2.07 15.95 -15.83
N ASN A 59 1.00 15.94 -16.62
CA ASN A 59 -0.37 15.94 -16.08
C ASN A 59 -0.69 14.63 -15.37
N ALA A 60 -0.25 13.50 -15.94
CA ALA A 60 -0.41 12.20 -15.33
C ALA A 60 0.40 12.08 -14.03
N LEU A 61 1.62 12.63 -14.00
CA LEU A 61 2.43 12.71 -12.79
C LEU A 61 1.71 13.49 -11.68
N ARG A 62 1.17 14.68 -12.01
CA ARG A 62 0.45 15.50 -11.01
C ARG A 62 -0.80 14.79 -10.46
N LEU A 63 -1.58 14.13 -11.31
CA LEU A 63 -2.75 13.38 -10.86
C LEU A 63 -2.35 12.17 -10.00
N ALA A 64 -1.32 11.42 -10.40
CA ALA A 64 -0.79 10.30 -9.63
C ALA A 64 -0.29 10.75 -8.24
N ASP A 65 0.45 11.85 -8.16
CA ASP A 65 0.89 12.44 -6.88
C ASP A 65 -0.29 12.79 -5.97
N THR A 66 -1.34 13.40 -6.53
CA THR A 66 -2.56 13.75 -5.79
C THR A 66 -3.27 12.49 -5.27
N ILE A 67 -3.39 11.45 -6.09
CA ILE A 67 -3.98 10.17 -5.71
C ILE A 67 -3.20 9.51 -4.58
N ALA A 68 -1.87 9.43 -4.71
CA ALA A 68 -0.99 8.91 -3.67
C ALA A 68 -1.04 9.73 -2.38
N LEU A 69 -1.17 11.06 -2.47
CA LEU A 69 -1.24 11.92 -1.29
C LEU A 69 -2.49 11.66 -0.45
N PHE A 70 -3.58 11.22 -1.08
CA PHE A 70 -4.87 11.05 -0.41
C PHE A 70 -5.30 9.60 -0.18
N HIS A 71 -4.55 8.61 -0.69
CA HIS A 71 -4.98 7.21 -0.63
C HIS A 71 -5.28 6.71 0.80
N ASP A 72 -4.42 7.10 1.75
CA ASP A 72 -4.47 6.68 3.15
C ASP A 72 -5.04 7.78 4.07
N ILE A 73 -5.71 8.82 3.54
CA ILE A 73 -6.24 9.92 4.35
C ILE A 73 -7.24 9.45 5.43
N GLY A 74 -7.92 8.33 5.18
CA GLY A 74 -8.80 7.69 6.15
C GLY A 74 -8.07 7.11 7.36
N ARG A 75 -6.76 6.80 7.27
CA ARG A 75 -5.99 6.21 8.37
C ARG A 75 -5.90 7.12 9.58
N PHE A 76 -5.86 8.43 9.37
CA PHE A 76 -5.78 9.41 10.47
C PHE A 76 -7.07 9.40 11.30
N GLU A 77 -8.22 9.35 10.64
CA GLU A 77 -9.54 9.24 11.29
C GLU A 77 -9.75 7.87 11.92
N GLN A 78 -9.34 6.80 11.22
CA GLN A 78 -9.38 5.43 11.72
C GLN A 78 -8.60 5.32 13.03
N PHE A 79 -7.37 5.81 13.06
CA PHE A 79 -6.52 5.73 14.24
C PHE A 79 -7.04 6.61 15.38
N ARG A 80 -7.51 7.83 15.09
CA ARG A 80 -8.12 8.70 16.10
C ARG A 80 -9.33 8.06 16.78
N THR A 81 -10.16 7.36 16.01
CA THR A 81 -11.44 6.81 16.48
C THR A 81 -11.27 5.45 17.13
N TYR A 82 -10.44 4.58 16.55
CA TYR A 82 -10.33 3.16 16.92
C TYR A 82 -8.98 2.79 17.55
N ASN A 83 -7.97 3.67 17.48
CA ASN A 83 -6.62 3.43 17.97
C ASN A 83 -5.96 2.16 17.39
N THR A 84 -6.25 1.85 16.13
CA THR A 84 -5.68 0.72 15.37
C THR A 84 -5.75 1.02 13.86
N PHE A 85 -4.90 0.37 13.07
CA PHE A 85 -4.99 0.33 11.60
C PHE A 85 -5.65 -0.95 11.07
N ASN A 86 -6.20 -1.79 11.95
CA ASN A 86 -6.80 -3.05 11.56
C ASN A 86 -8.25 -2.85 11.07
N ASP A 87 -8.43 -2.84 9.75
CA ASP A 87 -9.73 -2.67 9.08
C ASP A 87 -10.78 -3.71 9.51
N LYS A 88 -10.37 -4.93 9.93
CA LYS A 88 -11.29 -6.01 10.31
C LYS A 88 -12.02 -5.74 11.61
N VAL A 89 -11.39 -5.01 12.52
CA VAL A 89 -11.95 -4.66 13.84
C VAL A 89 -12.35 -3.18 13.94
N SER A 90 -12.13 -2.42 12.86
CA SER A 90 -12.47 -1.01 12.72
C SER A 90 -13.26 -0.79 11.42
N GLU A 91 -12.96 0.29 10.68
CA GLU A 91 -13.55 0.59 9.38
C GLU A 91 -12.54 0.39 8.25
N ASN A 92 -13.01 0.10 7.03
CA ASN A 92 -12.16 0.10 5.84
C ASN A 92 -11.63 1.51 5.59
N HIS A 93 -10.31 1.68 5.69
CA HIS A 93 -9.66 2.99 5.58
C HIS A 93 -9.82 3.66 4.21
N ALA A 94 -9.95 2.90 3.12
CA ALA A 94 -10.20 3.47 1.80
C ALA A 94 -11.60 4.10 1.76
N THR A 95 -12.62 3.40 2.28
CA THR A 95 -13.99 3.93 2.40
C THR A 95 -14.04 5.17 3.29
N LEU A 96 -13.36 5.13 4.45
CA LEU A 96 -13.27 6.28 5.34
C LEU A 96 -12.53 7.46 4.66
N GLY A 97 -11.49 7.17 3.88
CA GLY A 97 -10.77 8.17 3.11
C GLY A 97 -11.65 8.87 2.08
N LEU A 98 -12.47 8.13 1.33
CA LEU A 98 -13.42 8.71 0.38
C LEU A 98 -14.45 9.62 1.07
N LYS A 99 -14.95 9.21 2.25
CA LYS A 99 -15.86 10.04 3.04
C LYS A 99 -15.21 11.36 3.46
N VAL A 100 -13.94 11.33 3.92
CA VAL A 100 -13.19 12.56 4.26
C VAL A 100 -13.04 13.46 3.02
N LEU A 101 -12.72 12.89 1.86
CA LEU A 101 -12.57 13.66 0.63
C LEU A 101 -13.89 14.30 0.18
N GLU A 102 -15.02 13.64 0.42
CA GLU A 102 -16.36 14.16 0.13
C GLU A 102 -16.73 15.30 1.10
N GLU A 103 -16.56 15.08 2.41
CA GLU A 103 -16.91 16.06 3.44
C GLU A 103 -16.08 17.34 3.37
N THR A 104 -14.81 17.22 2.96
CA THR A 104 -13.89 18.37 2.87
C THR A 104 -13.93 19.10 1.52
N ASP A 105 -14.51 18.46 0.50
CA ASP A 105 -14.55 18.94 -0.90
C ASP A 105 -13.17 19.41 -1.42
N VAL A 106 -12.09 18.83 -0.88
CA VAL A 106 -10.72 19.27 -1.19
C VAL A 106 -10.38 19.05 -2.67
N LEU A 107 -10.99 18.04 -3.29
CA LEU A 107 -10.76 17.68 -4.69
C LEU A 107 -11.63 18.49 -5.69
N SER A 108 -12.41 19.47 -5.25
CA SER A 108 -13.22 20.37 -6.10
C SER A 108 -12.44 21.11 -7.19
N ARG A 109 -11.11 21.21 -7.05
CA ARG A 109 -10.21 21.82 -8.04
C ARG A 109 -9.88 20.90 -9.22
N LEU A 110 -10.17 19.60 -9.11
CA LEU A 110 -9.98 18.63 -10.18
C LEU A 110 -11.11 18.74 -11.20
N THR A 111 -10.83 18.39 -12.46
CA THR A 111 -11.91 18.18 -13.42
C THR A 111 -12.75 16.96 -13.03
N GLU A 112 -14.00 16.88 -13.50
CA GLU A 112 -14.88 15.74 -13.23
C GLU A 112 -14.21 14.38 -13.55
N THR A 113 -13.47 14.32 -14.67
CA THR A 113 -12.70 13.12 -15.05
C THR A 113 -11.58 12.80 -14.06
N GLN A 114 -10.80 13.80 -13.65
CA GLN A 114 -9.70 13.62 -12.69
C GLN A 114 -10.24 13.21 -11.31
N HIS A 115 -11.33 13.83 -10.88
CA HIS A 115 -12.03 13.51 -9.64
C HIS A 115 -12.51 12.06 -9.64
N SER A 116 -13.17 11.62 -10.72
CA SER A 116 -13.65 10.24 -10.87
C SER A 116 -12.50 9.21 -10.83
N ILE A 117 -11.41 9.49 -11.54
CA ILE A 117 -10.19 8.65 -11.52
C ILE A 117 -9.62 8.58 -10.10
N ALA A 118 -9.51 9.71 -9.41
CA ALA A 118 -8.93 9.77 -8.07
C ALA A 118 -9.77 8.99 -7.05
N TYR A 119 -11.09 9.20 -7.04
CA TYR A 119 -12.00 8.47 -6.15
C TYR A 119 -11.94 6.96 -6.37
N LYS A 120 -11.92 6.52 -7.64
CA LYS A 120 -11.85 5.10 -7.97
C LYS A 120 -10.50 4.49 -7.59
N ALA A 121 -9.39 5.15 -7.95
CA ALA A 121 -8.06 4.65 -7.59
C ALA A 121 -7.88 4.54 -6.07
N ILE A 122 -8.31 5.55 -5.32
CA ILE A 122 -8.29 5.53 -3.85
C ILE A 122 -9.24 4.43 -3.31
N GLY A 123 -10.46 4.33 -3.82
CA GLY A 123 -11.41 3.29 -3.38
C GLY A 123 -10.94 1.86 -3.66
N TYR A 124 -10.14 1.66 -4.71
CA TYR A 124 -9.65 0.34 -5.12
C TYR A 124 -8.25 0.00 -4.59
N HIS A 125 -7.59 0.85 -3.82
CA HIS A 125 -6.18 0.61 -3.50
C HIS A 125 -5.98 -0.58 -2.54
N ASN A 126 -6.92 -0.84 -1.63
CA ASN A 126 -6.84 -1.94 -0.66
C ASN A 126 -7.71 -3.16 -1.00
N VAL A 127 -8.45 -3.17 -2.12
CA VAL A 127 -9.29 -4.33 -2.48
C VAL A 127 -8.43 -5.55 -2.83
N ARG A 128 -8.95 -6.76 -2.59
CA ARG A 128 -8.20 -8.00 -2.90
C ARG A 128 -7.96 -8.16 -4.41
N LYS A 129 -8.96 -7.80 -5.23
CA LYS A 129 -8.90 -7.88 -6.69
C LYS A 129 -9.49 -6.61 -7.28
N LEU A 130 -8.80 -6.01 -8.25
CA LEU A 130 -9.34 -4.89 -9.01
C LEU A 130 -10.59 -5.30 -9.81
N PRO A 131 -11.48 -4.34 -10.14
CA PRO A 131 -12.61 -4.58 -11.04
C PRO A 131 -12.15 -5.18 -12.37
N ASP A 132 -13.09 -5.85 -13.05
CA ASP A 132 -12.86 -6.38 -14.39
C ASP A 132 -12.55 -5.23 -15.37
N PRO A 133 -11.52 -5.36 -16.24
CA PRO A 133 -11.21 -4.36 -17.26
C PRO A 133 -12.39 -3.90 -18.11
N ASP A 134 -13.37 -4.77 -18.36
CA ASP A 134 -14.56 -4.43 -19.16
C ASP A 134 -15.56 -3.55 -18.40
N SER A 135 -15.42 -3.45 -17.07
CA SER A 135 -16.31 -2.70 -16.18
C SER A 135 -15.77 -1.33 -15.75
N GLU A 136 -14.55 -0.98 -16.14
CA GLU A 136 -13.86 0.21 -15.66
C GLU A 136 -13.05 0.90 -16.77
N THR A 137 -12.79 2.21 -16.62
CA THR A 137 -12.03 2.93 -17.66
C THR A 137 -10.54 2.57 -17.60
N PRO A 138 -9.83 2.59 -18.75
CA PRO A 138 -8.39 2.34 -18.80
C PRO A 138 -7.59 3.28 -17.89
N ASP A 139 -7.98 4.56 -17.81
CA ASP A 139 -7.32 5.54 -16.94
C ASP A 139 -7.51 5.17 -15.46
N CYS A 140 -8.74 4.87 -15.02
CA CYS A 140 -8.99 4.45 -13.64
C CYS A 140 -8.16 3.22 -13.25
N LEU A 141 -8.09 2.22 -14.14
CA LEU A 141 -7.27 1.03 -13.91
C LEU A 141 -5.77 1.36 -13.87
N LEU A 142 -5.28 2.22 -14.75
CA LEU A 142 -3.89 2.66 -14.76
C LEU A 142 -3.50 3.29 -13.42
N TYR A 143 -4.26 4.27 -12.93
CA TYR A 143 -3.95 4.93 -11.67
C TYR A 143 -4.15 4.02 -10.45
N SER A 144 -5.14 3.12 -10.49
CA SER A 144 -5.31 2.11 -9.43
C SER A 144 -4.09 1.19 -9.34
N LYS A 145 -3.58 0.72 -10.48
CA LYS A 145 -2.38 -0.13 -10.56
C LYS A 145 -1.13 0.62 -10.09
N LEU A 146 -0.95 1.87 -10.54
CA LEU A 146 0.18 2.72 -10.13
C LEU A 146 0.19 2.93 -8.62
N LEU A 147 -0.95 3.27 -8.04
CA LEU A 147 -1.11 3.47 -6.60
C LEU A 147 -0.81 2.18 -5.84
N ARG A 148 -1.39 1.05 -6.25
CA ARG A 148 -1.19 -0.25 -5.60
C ARG A 148 0.25 -0.72 -5.60
N ASP A 149 0.98 -0.50 -6.70
CA ASP A 149 2.39 -0.85 -6.78
C ASP A 149 3.24 0.08 -5.89
N ALA A 150 2.98 1.40 -5.94
CA ALA A 150 3.71 2.39 -5.15
C ALA A 150 3.49 2.22 -3.63
N ASP A 151 2.26 1.95 -3.23
CA ASP A 151 1.87 1.70 -1.84
C ASP A 151 2.59 0.47 -1.27
N LYS A 152 2.50 -0.68 -1.96
CA LYS A 152 3.20 -1.91 -1.56
C LYS A 152 4.72 -1.73 -1.47
N LEU A 153 5.33 -0.99 -2.39
CA LEU A 153 6.76 -0.70 -2.35
C LEU A 153 7.18 0.05 -1.07
N ASP A 154 6.36 0.99 -0.59
CA ASP A 154 6.62 1.66 0.68
C ASP A 154 6.26 0.79 1.88
N ILE A 155 5.13 0.09 1.86
CA ILE A 155 4.77 -0.84 2.95
C ILE A 155 5.90 -1.85 3.16
N TRP A 156 6.43 -2.46 2.10
CA TRP A 156 7.56 -3.38 2.20
C TRP A 156 8.82 -2.72 2.77
N LEU A 157 9.11 -1.46 2.42
CA LEU A 157 10.21 -0.72 3.02
C LEU A 157 9.99 -0.54 4.53
N VAL A 158 8.81 -0.11 4.94
CA VAL A 158 8.44 0.12 6.34
C VAL A 158 8.53 -1.18 7.14
N VAL A 159 7.86 -2.24 6.69
CA VAL A 159 7.77 -3.50 7.46
C VAL A 159 9.11 -4.23 7.50
N THR A 160 9.89 -4.25 6.41
CA THR A 160 11.21 -4.90 6.45
C THR A 160 12.22 -4.12 7.30
N THR A 161 12.09 -2.78 7.36
CA THR A 161 12.88 -1.96 8.29
C THR A 161 12.45 -2.20 9.74
N TYR A 162 11.15 -2.35 9.97
CA TYR A 162 10.57 -2.67 11.27
C TYR A 162 11.04 -4.04 11.77
N TYR A 163 10.93 -5.09 10.97
CA TYR A 163 11.34 -6.45 11.34
C TYR A 163 12.79 -6.51 11.83
N GLY A 164 13.72 -5.83 11.14
CA GLY A 164 15.13 -5.76 11.57
C GLY A 164 15.37 -5.06 12.91
N LYS A 165 14.42 -4.24 13.39
CA LYS A 165 14.52 -3.47 14.65
C LYS A 165 13.50 -3.88 15.72
N ARG A 166 12.59 -4.79 15.38
CA ARG A 166 11.41 -5.16 16.17
C ARG A 166 11.74 -5.57 17.60
N HIS A 167 12.85 -6.26 17.81
CA HIS A 167 13.32 -6.70 19.12
C HIS A 167 13.65 -5.53 20.08
N ASN A 168 13.92 -4.33 19.55
CA ASN A 168 14.24 -3.14 20.36
C ASN A 168 13.02 -2.27 20.63
N HIS A 169 12.13 -2.15 19.65
CA HIS A 169 10.94 -1.29 19.72
C HIS A 169 9.78 -1.96 18.99
N ARG A 170 8.80 -2.44 19.77
CA ARG A 170 7.60 -3.09 19.24
C ARG A 170 6.53 -2.04 18.98
N ASN A 171 5.94 -2.08 17.80
CA ASN A 171 4.79 -1.26 17.42
C ASN A 171 3.59 -2.17 17.06
N PRO A 172 2.61 -2.33 17.97
CA PRO A 172 1.45 -3.20 17.72
C PRO A 172 0.63 -2.84 16.48
N ALA A 173 0.57 -1.56 16.10
CA ALA A 173 -0.20 -1.11 14.94
C ALA A 173 0.42 -1.59 13.62
N LEU A 174 1.75 -1.75 13.55
CA LEU A 174 2.44 -2.39 12.43
C LEU A 174 2.26 -3.91 12.39
N GLU A 175 1.83 -4.51 13.49
CA GLU A 175 1.57 -5.95 13.61
C GLU A 175 0.08 -6.30 13.46
N LEU A 176 -0.78 -5.30 13.25
CA LEU A 176 -2.24 -5.41 13.28
C LEU A 176 -2.76 -6.09 14.55
N GLU A 177 -2.03 -5.90 15.65
CA GLU A 177 -2.30 -6.52 16.95
C GLU A 177 -2.39 -8.07 16.90
N LEU A 178 -1.79 -8.68 15.87
CA LEU A 178 -1.82 -10.13 15.69
C LEU A 178 -0.94 -10.84 16.74
N PRO A 179 -1.34 -12.04 17.18
CA PRO A 179 -0.51 -12.90 18.02
C PRO A 179 0.87 -13.17 17.39
N ASP A 180 1.91 -12.99 18.19
CA ASP A 180 3.30 -13.32 17.84
C ASP A 180 3.61 -14.74 18.32
N THR A 181 3.24 -15.70 17.48
CA THR A 181 3.41 -17.14 17.75
C THR A 181 4.16 -17.79 16.56
N PRO A 182 4.84 -18.93 16.76
CA PRO A 182 5.66 -19.53 15.70
C PRO A 182 4.84 -20.12 14.55
N GLU A 183 3.54 -20.32 14.73
CA GLU A 183 2.65 -20.90 13.72
C GLU A 183 2.41 -19.94 12.55
N TYR A 184 1.98 -20.52 11.43
CA TYR A 184 1.42 -19.84 10.27
C TYR A 184 0.34 -20.74 9.66
N SER A 185 -0.63 -20.13 8.97
CA SER A 185 -1.76 -20.83 8.37
C SER A 185 -1.39 -21.34 6.97
N LEU A 186 -1.62 -22.63 6.71
CA LEU A 186 -1.26 -23.28 5.44
C LEU A 186 -1.95 -22.67 4.22
N CYS A 187 -3.12 -22.03 4.39
CA CYS A 187 -3.80 -21.34 3.29
C CYS A 187 -2.92 -20.26 2.64
N PHE A 188 -2.10 -19.53 3.41
CA PHE A 188 -1.20 -18.53 2.84
C PHE A 188 -0.04 -19.18 2.06
N VAL A 189 0.43 -20.35 2.51
CA VAL A 189 1.44 -21.13 1.78
C VAL A 189 0.87 -21.63 0.46
N GLU A 190 -0.32 -22.22 0.49
CA GLU A 190 -1.02 -22.74 -0.69
C GLU A 190 -1.33 -21.63 -1.70
N ASP A 191 -1.84 -20.49 -1.24
CA ASP A 191 -2.11 -19.33 -2.11
C ASP A 191 -0.82 -18.88 -2.82
N ILE A 192 0.29 -18.75 -2.09
CA ILE A 192 1.57 -18.32 -2.67
C ILE A 192 2.06 -19.30 -3.73
N LEU A 193 2.05 -20.60 -3.43
CA LEU A 193 2.48 -21.63 -4.37
C LEU A 193 1.57 -21.74 -5.60
N ASN A 194 0.35 -21.22 -5.52
CA ASN A 194 -0.60 -21.15 -6.64
C ASN A 194 -0.65 -19.76 -7.32
N ASN A 195 0.30 -18.87 -7.03
CA ASN A 195 0.35 -17.50 -7.57
C ASN A 195 -0.88 -16.65 -7.26
N GLN A 196 -1.46 -16.82 -6.07
CA GLN A 196 -2.69 -16.13 -5.65
C GLN A 196 -2.43 -15.13 -4.51
N VAL A 197 -3.17 -14.03 -4.54
CA VAL A 197 -3.21 -13.05 -3.44
C VAL A 197 -4.15 -13.56 -2.36
N SER A 198 -3.62 -13.76 -1.15
CA SER A 198 -4.39 -14.27 -0.02
C SER A 198 -5.46 -13.31 0.49
N ASN A 199 -6.46 -13.86 1.19
CA ASN A 199 -7.50 -13.08 1.85
C ASN A 199 -7.03 -12.59 3.23
N SER A 200 -6.96 -11.28 3.44
CA SER A 200 -6.56 -10.68 4.72
C SER A 200 -7.51 -11.01 5.88
N HIS A 201 -8.76 -11.42 5.62
CA HIS A 201 -9.70 -11.82 6.69
C HIS A 201 -9.27 -13.11 7.40
N GLU A 202 -8.41 -13.92 6.78
CA GLU A 202 -7.89 -15.19 7.30
C GLU A 202 -6.69 -15.02 8.24
N LEU A 203 -6.18 -13.80 8.43
CA LEU A 203 -5.06 -13.53 9.32
C LEU A 203 -5.36 -13.96 10.76
N LYS A 204 -4.48 -14.79 11.33
CA LYS A 204 -4.54 -15.27 12.73
C LYS A 204 -3.26 -15.00 13.50
N THR A 205 -2.12 -14.95 12.81
CA THR A 205 -0.79 -14.75 13.42
C THR A 205 -0.01 -13.65 12.71
N PHE A 206 1.02 -13.14 13.38
CA PHE A 206 1.95 -12.18 12.76
C PHE A 206 2.72 -12.80 11.58
N ASN A 207 2.97 -14.11 11.59
CA ASN A 207 3.58 -14.80 10.44
C ASN A 207 2.61 -14.91 9.26
N ASP A 208 1.29 -15.05 9.49
CA ASP A 208 0.31 -14.98 8.41
C ASP A 208 0.38 -13.64 7.67
N MET A 209 0.59 -12.55 8.42
CA MET A 209 0.72 -11.22 7.83
C MET A 209 1.98 -11.08 6.97
N LYS A 210 3.11 -11.64 7.40
CA LYS A 210 4.34 -11.68 6.60
C LYS A 210 4.15 -12.50 5.32
N LEU A 211 3.44 -13.62 5.39
CA LEU A 211 3.10 -14.43 4.21
C LEU A 211 2.15 -13.69 3.26
N LEU A 212 1.11 -13.03 3.79
CA LEU A 212 0.23 -12.16 3.01
C LEU A 212 1.03 -11.09 2.25
N GLN A 213 1.99 -10.44 2.92
CA GLN A 213 2.87 -9.44 2.31
C GLN A 213 3.77 -10.03 1.22
N LEU A 214 4.20 -11.28 1.33
CA LEU A 214 4.92 -11.97 0.24
C LEU A 214 3.99 -12.26 -0.94
N GLY A 215 2.75 -12.70 -0.66
CA GLY A 215 1.74 -12.98 -1.68
C GLY A 215 1.31 -11.76 -2.51
N TRP A 216 1.54 -10.54 -2.02
CA TRP A 216 1.32 -9.32 -2.81
C TRP A 216 2.18 -9.22 -4.06
N LEU A 217 3.23 -10.03 -4.21
CA LEU A 217 4.01 -10.15 -5.44
C LEU A 217 3.12 -10.46 -6.67
N PHE A 218 2.04 -11.23 -6.47
CA PHE A 218 1.12 -11.64 -7.54
C PHE A 218 0.12 -10.55 -7.96
N ASP A 219 0.11 -9.41 -7.26
CA ASP A 219 -0.71 -8.24 -7.60
C ASP A 219 0.12 -7.08 -8.19
N ILE A 220 1.40 -7.31 -8.47
CA ILE A 220 2.29 -6.28 -9.05
C ILE A 220 2.01 -6.12 -10.54
N ASN A 221 1.92 -4.86 -10.96
CA ASN A 221 1.36 -4.50 -12.27
C ASN A 221 2.40 -4.04 -13.29
N PHE A 222 3.56 -3.56 -12.85
CA PHE A 222 4.58 -3.01 -13.73
C PHE A 222 5.93 -3.70 -13.54
N THR A 223 6.62 -4.00 -14.65
CA THR A 223 7.96 -4.60 -14.66
C THR A 223 8.95 -3.82 -13.79
N GLN A 224 8.87 -2.49 -13.77
CA GLN A 224 9.75 -1.70 -12.91
C GLN A 224 9.54 -1.92 -11.41
N THR A 225 8.33 -2.25 -10.99
CA THR A 225 8.06 -2.59 -9.60
C THR A 225 8.76 -3.90 -9.24
N PHE A 226 8.72 -4.92 -10.11
CA PHE A 226 9.49 -6.16 -9.92
C PHE A 226 11.00 -5.90 -9.82
N ILE A 227 11.57 -5.06 -10.68
CA ILE A 227 12.99 -4.68 -10.61
C ILE A 227 13.32 -4.05 -9.25
N ARG A 228 12.47 -3.15 -8.73
CA ARG A 228 12.67 -2.56 -7.40
C ARG A 228 12.57 -3.58 -6.27
N ILE A 229 11.63 -4.52 -6.35
CA ILE A 229 11.48 -5.62 -5.38
C ILE A 229 12.79 -6.43 -5.31
N GLN A 230 13.36 -6.78 -6.46
CA GLN A 230 14.64 -7.50 -6.54
C GLN A 230 15.79 -6.68 -5.95
N GLN A 231 15.95 -5.42 -6.38
CA GLN A 231 17.03 -4.54 -5.90
C GLN A 231 16.98 -4.30 -4.39
N ARG A 232 15.77 -4.19 -3.82
CA ARG A 232 15.57 -3.96 -2.38
C ARG A 232 15.62 -5.25 -1.55
N ARG A 233 15.73 -6.42 -2.19
CA ARG A 233 15.77 -7.75 -1.56
C ARG A 233 14.58 -8.01 -0.64
N ILE A 234 13.38 -7.64 -1.10
CA ILE A 234 12.17 -7.66 -0.27
C ILE A 234 11.84 -9.09 0.18
N ILE A 235 11.82 -10.05 -0.76
CA ILE A 235 11.52 -11.45 -0.48
C ILE A 235 12.48 -12.00 0.58
N GLU A 236 13.78 -11.78 0.42
CA GLU A 236 14.79 -12.27 1.35
C GLU A 236 14.64 -11.66 2.74
N LYS A 237 14.34 -10.37 2.84
CA LYS A 237 14.17 -9.69 4.13
C LYS A 237 12.97 -10.20 4.91
N ILE A 238 11.86 -10.49 4.24
CA ILE A 238 10.66 -11.03 4.90
C ILE A 238 10.87 -12.49 5.28
N ILE A 239 11.44 -13.31 4.38
CA ILE A 239 11.75 -14.72 4.65
C ILE A 239 12.73 -14.88 5.82
N ALA A 240 13.71 -13.97 5.97
CA ALA A 240 14.66 -14.00 7.09
C ALA A 240 13.99 -13.77 8.47
N ASP A 241 12.79 -13.19 8.50
CA ASP A 241 12.00 -12.95 9.72
C ASP A 241 10.90 -14.01 9.95
N LEU A 242 10.81 -15.02 9.08
CA LEU A 242 9.90 -16.16 9.18
C LEU A 242 10.62 -17.40 9.76
N PRO A 243 9.89 -18.36 10.35
CA PRO A 243 10.47 -19.62 10.82
C PRO A 243 11.17 -20.40 9.69
N ASP A 244 12.34 -20.97 9.94
CA ASP A 244 13.05 -21.79 8.94
C ASP A 244 12.41 -23.18 8.81
N THR A 245 11.39 -23.28 7.96
CA THR A 245 10.66 -24.52 7.64
C THR A 245 10.83 -24.92 6.17
N GLU A 246 10.46 -26.15 5.84
CA GLU A 246 10.43 -26.62 4.46
C GLU A 246 9.51 -25.76 3.58
N ASP A 247 8.36 -25.32 4.12
CA ASP A 247 7.42 -24.44 3.42
C ASP A 247 8.06 -23.11 3.05
N MET A 248 8.80 -22.48 3.99
CA MET A 248 9.43 -21.18 3.71
C MET A 248 10.51 -21.28 2.64
N ARG A 249 11.24 -22.40 2.59
CA ARG A 249 12.23 -22.65 1.52
C ARG A 249 11.55 -22.85 0.16
N LYS A 250 10.43 -23.58 0.11
CA LYS A 250 9.62 -23.74 -1.11
C LYS A 250 9.08 -22.40 -1.59
N ILE A 251 8.47 -21.62 -0.69
CA ILE A 251 7.98 -20.26 -0.98
C ILE A 251 9.11 -19.38 -1.50
N GLN A 252 10.27 -19.37 -0.84
CA GLN A 252 11.39 -18.51 -1.25
C GLN A 252 11.85 -18.83 -2.67
N ASN A 253 11.97 -20.12 -3.03
CA ASN A 253 12.36 -20.52 -4.38
C ASN A 253 11.30 -20.13 -5.41
N HIS A 254 10.03 -20.45 -5.12
CA HIS A 254 8.89 -20.12 -5.97
C HIS A 254 8.78 -18.62 -6.28
N LEU A 255 8.90 -17.78 -5.25
CA LEU A 255 8.83 -16.32 -5.42
C LEU A 255 10.02 -15.76 -6.19
N LYS A 256 11.22 -16.33 -6.02
CA LYS A 256 12.41 -15.91 -6.79
C LYS A 256 12.29 -16.30 -8.27
N GLU A 257 11.78 -17.48 -8.56
CA GLU A 257 11.51 -17.94 -9.92
C GLU A 257 10.47 -17.01 -10.59
N TYR A 258 9.33 -16.81 -9.94
CA TYR A 258 8.29 -15.88 -10.40
C TYR A 258 8.85 -14.47 -10.67
N LEU A 259 9.62 -13.92 -9.72
CA LEU A 259 10.20 -12.58 -9.85
C LEU A 259 11.14 -12.49 -11.07
N ASN A 260 11.97 -13.50 -11.29
CA ASN A 260 12.93 -13.52 -12.40
C ASN A 260 12.22 -13.66 -13.75
N GLU A 261 11.17 -14.49 -13.83
CA GLU A 261 10.32 -14.62 -15.02
C GLU A 261 9.71 -13.26 -15.39
N ARG A 262 9.08 -12.57 -14.43
CA ARG A 262 8.44 -11.26 -14.63
C ARG A 262 9.39 -10.15 -15.05
N ILE A 263 10.64 -10.20 -14.61
CA ILE A 263 11.67 -9.22 -15.04
C ILE A 263 12.16 -9.54 -16.47
N SER A 264 12.11 -10.80 -16.89
CA SER A 264 12.63 -11.26 -18.18
C SER A 264 11.62 -11.17 -19.31
N GLU A 265 10.31 -11.13 -19.00
CA GLU A 265 9.22 -10.80 -19.93
C GLU A 265 9.38 -9.35 -20.44
N ARG A 266 10.05 -9.18 -21.59
CA ARG A 266 10.13 -7.92 -22.35
C ARG A 266 9.14 -7.90 -23.50
#